data_AF-A0A0J9V7A2-F1
#
_entry.id   AF-A0A0J9V7A2-F1
#
_cell.length_a   1.000
_cell.length_b   1.000
_cell.length_c   1.000
_cell.angle_alpha   90.00
_cell.angle_beta   90.00
_cell.angle_gamma   90.00
#
_symmetry.space_group_name_H-M   'P 1'
#
loop_
_entity.id
_entity.type
_entity.pdbx_description
1 polymer ?
#
loop_
_entity_poly.entity_id
_entity_poly.type
_entity_poly.pdbx_seq_one_letter_code
_entity_poly.pdbx_strand_id
1 'polypeptide(L)'
;MVAREKALDFDHGCRMRSTLEERRADAIIQRLRSEDEENVYAQAAPRTGYGGQQHPRFPGDHFLSNKHLIDQTSLFRVAQHMPKGGHLHIHFNACLAPQVLLNLAKEMDRMFITSDIPLVSDNDFINFDRCEIQFSLLSPEKETPGDLFSQTYQPRQTMRFRDFLDRFPGYYATDSTNVDEWLFEKLMFHEEEAHHHLQTASGAWEKFNGRTRMMKGLFNYATAYRRYTRLCLEDFMKDNISYAEIRPNFMTSNQLWSDDGTQLIDNKGIMELIIEEVINFQTDMKKQGKFFGGLKVIYCTPRSFAPAQIDAALTECLKFKQMWPEWIAGFDLVGEESKGRPIKDFIPELLKFQEDCDRDGVEIPFLFHCGETLDMGTDTDGNLVDALLLKSKRIGHGFALAKHPYVMQHMKERGVCLELCPISNEILGLTPRVSGHTMYQLLANNVHCTVSSDNGTLFRSSLSHDFYQVLVGKADMGLFGWKQLALWSLEHACLSESEYNRVFSDWEQKWKEFIKWMIEEYGEQPKVV
;
A
#
# COMPACT_ATOMS: atom_id res chain seq x y z
N MET A 1 -13.01 30.67 19.99
CA MET A 1 -11.87 29.77 19.70
C MET A 1 -12.34 28.43 19.17
N VAL A 2 -13.06 27.60 19.93
CA VAL A 2 -13.57 26.29 19.46
C VAL A 2 -14.37 26.37 18.14
N ALA A 3 -15.27 27.34 17.99
CA ALA A 3 -16.01 27.53 16.73
C ALA A 3 -15.11 27.91 15.54
N ARG A 4 -13.96 28.55 15.80
CA ARG A 4 -12.98 28.91 14.77
C ARG A 4 -12.16 27.69 14.36
N GLU A 5 -11.73 26.85 15.31
CA GLU A 5 -11.11 25.54 15.02
C GLU A 5 -12.03 24.71 14.10
N LYS A 6 -13.30 24.54 14.49
CA LYS A 6 -14.31 23.82 13.69
C LYS A 6 -14.57 24.41 12.30
N ALA A 7 -14.26 25.68 12.08
CA ALA A 7 -14.39 26.33 10.78
C ALA A 7 -13.12 26.21 9.91
N LEU A 8 -11.99 25.86 10.54
CA LEU A 8 -10.71 25.61 9.89
C LEU A 8 -10.46 24.11 9.67
N ASP A 9 -11.17 23.23 10.38
CA ASP A 9 -11.13 21.79 10.21
C ASP A 9 -11.31 21.38 8.75
N PHE A 10 -10.53 20.40 8.32
CA PHE A 10 -10.52 19.90 6.95
C PHE A 10 -11.89 19.41 6.46
N ASP A 11 -12.70 18.85 7.35
CA ASP A 11 -14.01 18.28 7.04
C ASP A 11 -15.17 19.29 7.16
N HIS A 12 -14.87 20.56 7.48
CA HIS A 12 -15.87 21.61 7.70
C HIS A 12 -16.84 21.75 6.53
N GLY A 13 -16.33 21.75 5.30
CA GLY A 13 -17.15 21.86 4.09
C GLY A 13 -18.15 20.71 3.96
N CYS A 14 -17.73 19.48 4.29
CA CYS A 14 -18.59 18.31 4.30
C CYS A 14 -19.66 18.41 5.39
N ARG A 15 -19.31 18.87 6.60
CA ARG A 15 -20.27 19.07 7.70
C ARG A 15 -21.34 20.11 7.35
N MET A 16 -20.94 21.26 6.80
CA MET A 16 -21.85 22.36 6.48
C MET A 16 -22.84 22.03 5.37
N ARG A 17 -22.43 21.20 4.40
CA ARG A 17 -23.28 20.76 3.28
C ARG A 17 -24.02 19.44 3.53
N SER A 18 -23.93 18.91 4.75
CA SER A 18 -24.48 17.58 5.09
C SER A 18 -26.00 17.52 4.98
N THR A 19 -26.51 16.40 4.47
CA THR A 19 -27.95 16.11 4.52
C THR A 19 -28.38 15.62 5.91
N LEU A 20 -29.69 15.45 6.12
CA LEU A 20 -30.21 14.89 7.38
C LEU A 20 -29.78 13.42 7.54
N GLU A 21 -29.80 12.67 6.45
CA GLU A 21 -29.38 11.27 6.37
C GLU A 21 -27.90 11.12 6.70
N GLU A 22 -27.04 11.99 6.14
CA GLU A 22 -25.61 11.98 6.47
C GLU A 22 -25.35 12.30 7.95
N ARG A 23 -26.10 13.24 8.54
CA ARG A 23 -26.00 13.49 9.99
C ARG A 23 -26.46 12.29 10.82
N ARG A 24 -27.48 11.56 10.38
CA ARG A 24 -27.92 10.32 11.04
C ARG A 24 -26.87 9.21 10.92
N ALA A 25 -26.28 9.05 9.75
CA ALA A 25 -25.18 8.13 9.49
C ALA A 25 -23.93 8.45 10.34
N ASP A 26 -23.56 9.73 10.48
CA ASP A 26 -22.46 10.13 11.36
C ASP A 26 -22.74 9.75 12.82
N ALA A 27 -23.97 9.96 13.31
CA ALA A 27 -24.37 9.53 14.65
C ALA A 27 -24.32 8.00 14.83
N ILE A 28 -24.65 7.23 13.78
CA ILE A 28 -24.48 5.77 13.77
C ILE A 28 -23.00 5.41 13.93
N ILE A 29 -22.08 6.03 13.18
CA ILE A 29 -20.64 5.77 13.30
C ILE A 29 -20.14 6.03 14.73
N GLN A 30 -20.56 7.12 15.37
CA GLN A 30 -20.16 7.40 16.76
C GLN A 30 -20.70 6.36 17.76
N ARG A 31 -21.91 5.87 17.53
CA ARG A 31 -22.50 4.81 18.35
C ARG A 31 -21.78 3.47 18.14
N LEU A 32 -21.55 3.07 16.89
CA LEU A 32 -20.81 1.85 16.55
C LEU A 32 -19.40 1.86 17.15
N ARG A 33 -18.73 3.03 17.21
CA ARG A 33 -17.44 3.17 17.91
C ARG A 33 -17.53 2.74 19.38
N SER A 34 -18.56 3.21 20.08
CA SER A 34 -18.78 2.89 21.49
C SER A 34 -19.16 1.42 21.67
N GLU A 35 -20.03 0.90 20.80
CA GLU A 35 -20.44 -0.51 20.78
C GLU A 35 -19.25 -1.45 20.50
N ASP A 36 -18.36 -1.10 19.57
CA ASP A 36 -17.16 -1.90 19.28
C ASP A 36 -16.18 -1.89 20.47
N GLU A 37 -16.05 -0.77 21.18
CA GLU A 37 -15.24 -0.67 22.40
C GLU A 37 -15.76 -1.62 23.50
N GLU A 38 -17.08 -1.69 23.70
CA GLU A 38 -17.70 -2.55 24.71
C GLU A 38 -17.77 -4.03 24.30
N ASN A 39 -18.12 -4.31 23.05
CA ASN A 39 -18.46 -5.66 22.60
C ASN A 39 -17.27 -6.43 22.01
N VAL A 40 -16.26 -5.73 21.51
CA VAL A 40 -15.08 -6.36 20.89
C VAL A 40 -13.86 -6.17 21.79
N TYR A 41 -13.49 -4.91 22.07
CA TYR A 41 -12.23 -4.62 22.74
C TYR A 41 -12.26 -4.93 24.24
N ALA A 42 -13.31 -4.52 24.96
CA ALA A 42 -13.44 -4.81 26.38
C ALA A 42 -13.65 -6.31 26.70
N GLN A 43 -14.15 -7.09 25.72
CA GLN A 43 -14.31 -8.55 25.85
C GLN A 43 -13.04 -9.33 25.51
N ALA A 44 -12.09 -8.71 24.80
CA ALA A 44 -10.86 -9.35 24.39
C ALA A 44 -9.90 -9.51 25.59
N ALA A 45 -9.15 -10.62 25.59
CA ALA A 45 -8.18 -10.88 26.63
C ALA A 45 -7.15 -9.73 26.73
N PRO A 46 -6.84 -9.25 27.95
CA PRO A 46 -5.85 -8.20 28.14
C PRO A 46 -4.47 -8.67 27.66
N ARG A 47 -3.65 -7.71 27.22
CA ARG A 47 -2.26 -7.98 26.87
C ARG A 47 -1.39 -8.00 28.10
N THR A 48 -0.48 -8.96 28.15
CA THR A 48 0.55 -9.00 29.18
C THR A 48 1.72 -8.11 28.77
N GLY A 49 1.94 -7.04 29.54
CA GLY A 49 3.09 -6.14 29.42
C GLY A 49 4.25 -6.54 30.34
N TYR A 50 5.21 -5.63 30.50
CA TYR A 50 6.40 -5.85 31.31
C TYR A 50 6.05 -6.20 32.77
N GLY A 51 6.69 -7.24 33.31
CA GLY A 51 6.46 -7.68 34.69
C GLY A 51 5.06 -8.26 34.95
N GLY A 52 4.31 -8.68 33.92
CA GLY A 52 2.99 -9.30 34.08
C GLY A 52 1.82 -8.32 34.11
N GLN A 53 2.05 -7.02 33.83
CA GLN A 53 1.00 -6.00 33.73
C GLN A 53 -0.09 -6.44 32.75
N GLN A 54 -1.35 -6.23 33.10
CA GLN A 54 -2.49 -6.54 32.22
C GLN A 54 -3.05 -5.26 31.64
N HIS A 55 -2.97 -5.11 30.32
CA HIS A 55 -3.44 -3.94 29.59
C HIS A 55 -4.72 -4.27 28.83
N PRO A 56 -5.83 -3.53 29.03
CA PRO A 56 -7.04 -3.72 28.25
C PRO A 56 -6.78 -3.46 26.76
N ARG A 57 -7.53 -4.13 25.89
CA ARG A 57 -7.51 -3.84 24.45
C ARG A 57 -8.30 -2.57 24.18
N PHE A 58 -7.88 -1.81 23.17
CA PHE A 58 -8.59 -0.62 22.72
C PHE A 58 -8.37 -0.43 21.21
N PRO A 59 -9.27 0.28 20.48
CA PRO A 59 -9.26 0.35 19.02
C PRO A 59 -7.94 0.84 18.38
N GLY A 60 -7.33 1.88 18.96
CA GLY A 60 -6.10 2.49 18.46
C GLY A 60 -4.80 1.87 18.99
N ASP A 61 -4.83 0.65 19.53
CA ASP A 61 -3.59 -0.10 19.84
C ASP A 61 -2.92 -0.61 18.55
N HIS A 62 -1.72 -1.19 18.68
CA HIS A 62 -0.92 -1.70 17.58
C HIS A 62 -1.76 -2.51 16.56
N PHE A 63 -1.64 -2.16 15.27
CA PHE A 63 -2.44 -2.68 14.19
C PHE A 63 -2.35 -4.21 14.09
N LEU A 64 -1.14 -4.77 14.02
CA LEU A 64 -0.97 -6.22 13.87
C LEU A 64 -1.51 -7.00 15.08
N SER A 65 -1.37 -6.43 16.28
CA SER A 65 -1.96 -7.01 17.50
C SER A 65 -3.48 -7.02 17.42
N ASN A 66 -4.08 -5.94 16.88
CA ASN A 66 -5.53 -5.72 16.83
C ASN A 66 -6.20 -6.23 15.57
N LYS A 67 -5.46 -6.64 14.53
CA LYS A 67 -6.02 -6.93 13.19
C LYS A 67 -7.21 -7.90 13.25
N HIS A 68 -7.08 -8.99 14.00
CA HIS A 68 -8.16 -9.96 14.19
C HIS A 68 -9.38 -9.41 14.96
N LEU A 69 -9.19 -8.42 15.85
CA LEU A 69 -10.29 -7.74 16.55
C LEU A 69 -10.95 -6.73 15.61
N ILE A 70 -10.16 -5.96 14.87
CA ILE A 70 -10.65 -4.98 13.88
C ILE A 70 -11.58 -5.67 12.89
N ASP A 71 -11.19 -6.84 12.38
CA ASP A 71 -11.99 -7.65 11.43
C ASP A 71 -13.38 -8.03 11.96
N GLN A 72 -13.59 -8.01 13.27
CA GLN A 72 -14.87 -8.32 13.93
C GLN A 72 -15.73 -7.09 14.20
N THR A 73 -15.18 -5.88 14.04
CA THR A 73 -15.88 -4.63 14.40
C THR A 73 -16.92 -4.22 13.38
N SER A 74 -18.02 -3.62 13.86
CA SER A 74 -19.06 -3.05 13.00
C SER A 74 -18.51 -1.85 12.22
N LEU A 75 -17.66 -1.04 12.84
CA LEU A 75 -17.00 0.06 12.16
C LEU A 75 -16.12 -0.39 10.99
N PHE A 76 -15.39 -1.50 11.11
CA PHE A 76 -14.61 -2.02 10.00
C PHE A 76 -15.52 -2.51 8.86
N ARG A 77 -16.65 -3.16 9.19
CA ARG A 77 -17.67 -3.52 8.18
C ARG A 77 -18.21 -2.28 7.48
N VAL A 78 -18.44 -1.17 8.19
CA VAL A 78 -18.81 0.11 7.57
C VAL A 78 -17.70 0.63 6.66
N ALA A 79 -16.43 0.59 7.10
CA ALA A 79 -15.29 0.98 6.28
C ALA A 79 -15.22 0.17 4.98
N GLN A 80 -15.46 -1.14 5.01
CA GLN A 80 -15.53 -2.02 3.82
C GLN A 80 -16.62 -1.61 2.83
N HIS A 81 -17.79 -1.17 3.31
CA HIS A 81 -18.90 -0.74 2.44
C HIS A 81 -18.74 0.68 1.91
N MET A 82 -17.94 1.52 2.57
CA MET A 82 -17.77 2.91 2.17
C MET A 82 -17.08 3.03 0.81
N PRO A 83 -17.61 3.82 -0.14
CA PRO A 83 -16.93 4.10 -1.39
C PRO A 83 -15.76 5.05 -1.13
N LYS A 84 -14.53 4.55 -1.31
CA LYS A 84 -13.29 5.22 -0.88
C LYS A 84 -12.77 6.27 -1.85
N GLY A 85 -13.34 6.35 -3.05
CA GLY A 85 -12.84 7.21 -4.12
C GLY A 85 -11.62 6.60 -4.80
N GLY A 86 -10.55 7.38 -4.92
CA GLY A 86 -9.27 6.97 -5.50
C GLY A 86 -8.33 6.30 -4.49
N HIS A 87 -7.70 5.19 -4.88
CA HIS A 87 -6.57 4.62 -4.15
C HIS A 87 -5.28 5.10 -4.81
N LEU A 88 -4.68 6.14 -4.23
CA LEU A 88 -3.65 6.94 -4.90
C LEU A 88 -2.23 6.63 -4.46
N HIS A 89 -1.95 5.63 -3.61
CA HIS A 89 -0.60 5.20 -3.22
C HIS A 89 -0.51 3.69 -3.04
N ILE A 90 0.03 3.00 -4.06
CA ILE A 90 0.02 1.53 -4.14
C ILE A 90 1.29 1.05 -4.83
N HIS A 91 2.05 0.14 -4.21
CA HIS A 91 3.11 -0.59 -4.90
C HIS A 91 2.54 -1.88 -5.48
N PHE A 92 2.62 -2.01 -6.80
CA PHE A 92 1.79 -2.97 -7.53
C PHE A 92 2.02 -4.44 -7.12
N ASN A 93 3.25 -4.80 -6.77
CA ASN A 93 3.63 -6.16 -6.36
C ASN A 93 3.27 -6.52 -4.91
N ALA A 94 2.53 -5.68 -4.18
CA ALA A 94 2.18 -5.88 -2.76
C ALA A 94 0.70 -5.55 -2.44
N CYS A 95 -0.19 -5.71 -3.41
CA CYS A 95 -1.62 -5.48 -3.32
C CYS A 95 -2.41 -6.74 -2.89
N LEU A 96 -1.96 -7.95 -3.21
CA LEU A 96 -2.66 -9.20 -2.89
C LEU A 96 -1.85 -10.14 -1.99
N ALA A 97 -2.56 -10.86 -1.13
CA ALA A 97 -2.02 -11.89 -0.24
C ALA A 97 -1.03 -12.83 -0.95
N PRO A 98 0.13 -13.18 -0.34
CA PRO A 98 1.17 -13.95 -1.00
C PRO A 98 0.71 -15.33 -1.49
N GLN A 99 -0.34 -15.92 -0.87
CA GLN A 99 -0.92 -17.18 -1.32
C GLN A 99 -1.35 -17.14 -2.79
N VAL A 100 -1.79 -15.99 -3.30
CA VAL A 100 -2.18 -15.86 -4.71
C VAL A 100 -1.01 -16.23 -5.61
N LEU A 101 0.17 -15.64 -5.37
CA LEU A 101 1.35 -15.88 -6.17
C LEU A 101 2.01 -17.22 -5.84
N LEU A 102 2.03 -17.64 -4.57
CA LEU A 102 2.54 -18.95 -4.17
C LEU A 102 1.76 -20.08 -4.84
N ASN A 103 0.43 -19.99 -4.91
CA ASN A 103 -0.39 -21.02 -5.55
C ASN A 103 -0.12 -21.10 -7.05
N LEU A 104 0.04 -19.97 -7.73
CA LEU A 104 0.44 -19.95 -9.15
C LEU A 104 1.85 -20.51 -9.34
N ALA A 105 2.77 -20.23 -8.42
CA ALA A 105 4.14 -20.73 -8.48
C ALA A 105 4.22 -22.26 -8.30
N LYS A 106 3.31 -22.86 -7.52
CA LYS A 106 3.21 -24.33 -7.36
C LYS A 106 2.85 -25.06 -8.65
N GLU A 107 2.11 -24.39 -9.54
CA GLU A 107 1.67 -24.95 -10.82
C GLU A 107 2.76 -24.90 -11.90
N MET A 108 3.86 -24.17 -11.65
CA MET A 108 4.92 -23.98 -12.63
C MET A 108 6.01 -25.05 -12.55
N ASP A 109 6.17 -25.82 -13.63
CA ASP A 109 7.16 -26.91 -13.74
C ASP A 109 8.61 -26.46 -13.49
N ARG A 110 8.94 -25.21 -13.85
CA ARG A 110 10.29 -24.64 -13.76
C ARG A 110 10.42 -23.54 -12.71
N MET A 111 9.55 -23.55 -11.70
CA MET A 111 9.72 -22.70 -10.53
C MET A 111 10.77 -23.29 -9.60
N PHE A 112 11.74 -22.45 -9.23
CA PHE A 112 12.79 -22.80 -8.27
C PHE A 112 12.67 -21.94 -7.02
N ILE A 113 13.09 -22.52 -5.89
CA ILE A 113 13.29 -21.83 -4.63
C ILE A 113 14.78 -21.92 -4.25
N THR A 114 15.29 -20.83 -3.67
CA THR A 114 16.63 -20.73 -3.13
C THR A 114 16.58 -20.15 -1.73
N SER A 115 17.64 -20.34 -0.95
CA SER A 115 17.83 -19.69 0.35
C SER A 115 19.24 -19.11 0.44
N ASP A 116 19.44 -18.09 1.25
CA ASP A 116 20.77 -17.59 1.61
C ASP A 116 21.50 -18.49 2.62
N ILE A 117 20.78 -19.37 3.33
CA ILE A 117 21.34 -20.30 4.30
C ILE A 117 20.69 -21.70 4.16
N PRO A 118 21.38 -22.77 4.57
CA PRO A 118 20.77 -24.11 4.61
C PRO A 118 19.57 -24.19 5.56
N LEU A 119 18.48 -24.81 5.13
CA LEU A 119 17.26 -25.03 5.91
C LEU A 119 17.32 -26.38 6.62
N VAL A 120 18.20 -26.46 7.62
CA VAL A 120 18.46 -27.68 8.40
C VAL A 120 17.81 -27.59 9.78
N SER A 121 17.42 -28.73 10.35
CA SER A 121 16.92 -28.81 11.73
C SER A 121 18.07 -28.57 12.72
N ASP A 122 18.22 -27.35 13.19
CA ASP A 122 19.38 -26.83 13.92
C ASP A 122 19.13 -26.57 15.42
N ASN A 123 18.29 -27.39 16.08
CA ASN A 123 17.76 -27.18 17.44
C ASN A 123 17.04 -25.83 17.55
N ASP A 124 15.71 -25.87 17.51
CA ASP A 124 14.78 -24.71 17.48
C ASP A 124 14.54 -24.10 16.09
N PHE A 125 15.00 -24.74 15.02
CA PHE A 125 14.73 -24.33 13.63
C PHE A 125 15.11 -22.87 13.29
N ILE A 126 16.19 -22.39 13.90
CA ILE A 126 16.68 -21.02 13.78
C ILE A 126 16.91 -20.63 12.31
N ASN A 127 17.46 -21.53 11.48
CA ASN A 127 17.66 -21.24 10.07
C ASN A 127 16.35 -21.10 9.28
N PHE A 128 15.28 -21.80 9.67
CA PHE A 128 13.96 -21.62 9.04
C PHE A 128 13.42 -20.22 9.32
N ASP A 129 13.68 -19.66 10.50
CA ASP A 129 13.25 -18.31 10.87
C ASP A 129 14.14 -17.22 10.26
N ARG A 130 15.46 -17.46 10.17
CA ARG A 130 16.43 -16.45 9.72
C ARG A 130 16.58 -16.34 8.21
N CYS A 131 16.25 -17.38 7.45
CA CYS A 131 16.55 -17.42 6.03
C CYS A 131 15.81 -16.36 5.22
N GLU A 132 16.40 -15.91 4.11
CA GLU A 132 15.71 -15.21 3.04
C GLU A 132 15.51 -16.15 1.84
N ILE A 133 14.28 -16.63 1.65
CA ILE A 133 13.95 -17.46 0.48
C ILE A 133 13.69 -16.60 -0.76
N GLN A 134 14.11 -17.08 -1.94
CA GLN A 134 13.78 -16.41 -3.20
C GLN A 134 13.26 -17.42 -4.22
N PHE A 135 12.29 -16.98 -4.99
CA PHE A 135 11.71 -17.74 -6.09
C PHE A 135 12.29 -17.27 -7.42
N SER A 136 12.33 -18.14 -8.42
CA SER A 136 12.71 -17.76 -9.77
C SER A 136 12.24 -18.79 -10.78
N LEU A 137 11.66 -18.32 -11.88
CA LEU A 137 11.52 -19.11 -13.10
C LEU A 137 12.86 -19.14 -13.83
N LEU A 138 13.47 -20.31 -14.00
CA LEU A 138 14.82 -20.44 -14.58
C LEU A 138 14.83 -21.31 -15.84
N SER A 139 15.63 -20.92 -16.83
CA SER A 139 15.99 -21.78 -17.96
C SER A 139 17.02 -22.85 -17.53
N PRO A 140 17.15 -23.98 -18.25
CA PRO A 140 18.03 -25.09 -17.84
C PRO A 140 19.50 -24.68 -17.61
N GLU A 141 19.98 -23.71 -18.39
CA GLU A 141 21.36 -23.23 -18.36
C GLU A 141 21.69 -22.38 -17.13
N LYS A 142 20.67 -21.86 -16.42
CA LYS A 142 20.82 -21.00 -15.24
C LYS A 142 20.66 -21.74 -13.92
N GLU A 143 20.42 -23.05 -13.96
CA GLU A 143 20.29 -23.88 -12.77
C GLU A 143 21.65 -24.02 -12.06
N THR A 144 21.64 -23.93 -10.73
CA THR A 144 22.79 -24.24 -9.87
C THR A 144 22.33 -25.23 -8.80
N PRO A 145 22.10 -26.51 -9.16
CA PRO A 145 21.33 -27.44 -8.33
C PRO A 145 21.91 -27.60 -6.92
N GLY A 146 21.03 -27.61 -5.93
CA GLY A 146 21.36 -27.91 -4.54
C GLY A 146 20.12 -28.37 -3.77
N ASP A 147 20.36 -28.86 -2.57
CA ASP A 147 19.33 -29.35 -1.67
C ASP A 147 19.26 -28.44 -0.44
N LEU A 148 18.21 -27.61 -0.33
CA LEU A 148 18.09 -26.65 0.77
C LEU A 148 18.12 -27.33 2.14
N PHE A 149 17.73 -28.60 2.25
CA PHE A 149 17.70 -29.35 3.50
C PHE A 149 19.03 -30.05 3.84
N SER A 150 20.08 -29.85 3.03
CA SER A 150 21.42 -30.39 3.27
C SER A 150 22.32 -29.40 4.01
N GLN A 151 23.08 -29.88 4.99
CA GLN A 151 24.12 -29.07 5.66
C GLN A 151 25.23 -28.58 4.71
N THR A 152 25.41 -29.25 3.56
CA THR A 152 26.40 -28.87 2.55
C THR A 152 25.86 -27.89 1.51
N TYR A 153 24.58 -27.51 1.60
CA TYR A 153 23.96 -26.52 0.71
C TYR A 153 24.78 -25.23 0.67
N GLN A 154 25.06 -24.76 -0.54
CA GLN A 154 25.69 -23.46 -0.74
C GLN A 154 24.61 -22.41 -0.96
N PRO A 155 24.75 -21.21 -0.38
CA PRO A 155 23.80 -20.12 -0.55
C PRO A 155 23.40 -19.91 -2.01
N ARG A 156 22.10 -19.74 -2.25
CA ARG A 156 21.50 -19.46 -3.54
C ARG A 156 21.58 -20.57 -4.60
N GLN A 157 21.98 -21.79 -4.22
CA GLN A 157 21.75 -22.96 -5.08
C GLN A 157 20.25 -23.20 -5.28
N THR A 158 19.89 -23.68 -6.46
CA THR A 158 18.50 -23.84 -6.92
C THR A 158 17.95 -25.21 -6.58
N MET A 159 16.79 -25.25 -5.93
CA MET A 159 15.98 -26.45 -5.76
C MET A 159 14.64 -26.25 -6.46
N ARG A 160 14.11 -27.27 -7.14
CA ARG A 160 12.77 -27.16 -7.73
C ARG A 160 11.76 -26.92 -6.62
N PHE A 161 10.83 -26.00 -6.83
CA PHE A 161 9.87 -25.64 -5.81
C PHE A 161 8.96 -26.81 -5.43
N ARG A 162 8.59 -27.64 -6.42
CA ARG A 162 7.87 -28.89 -6.18
C ARG A 162 8.63 -29.85 -5.25
N ASP A 163 9.92 -30.07 -5.51
CA ASP A 163 10.76 -30.94 -4.67
C ASP A 163 10.90 -30.39 -3.26
N PHE A 164 10.95 -29.06 -3.11
CA PHE A 164 10.95 -28.39 -1.81
C PHE A 164 9.64 -28.68 -1.05
N LEU A 165 8.49 -28.51 -1.69
CA LEU A 165 7.18 -28.76 -1.09
C LEU A 165 7.01 -30.23 -0.67
N ASP A 166 7.43 -31.17 -1.50
CA ASP A 166 7.33 -32.61 -1.22
C ASP A 166 8.20 -33.02 -0.03
N ARG A 167 9.36 -32.36 0.15
CA ARG A 167 10.34 -32.72 1.17
C ARG A 167 10.17 -31.96 2.48
N PHE A 168 9.63 -30.74 2.45
CA PHE A 168 9.48 -29.87 3.62
C PHE A 168 8.83 -30.57 4.84
N PRO A 169 7.77 -31.39 4.69
CA PRO A 169 7.16 -32.07 5.83
C PRO A 169 8.11 -33.01 6.58
N GLY A 170 9.12 -33.56 5.90
CA GLY A 170 10.11 -34.44 6.54
C GLY A 170 11.12 -33.71 7.43
N TYR A 171 11.22 -32.37 7.34
CA TYR A 171 12.22 -31.57 8.04
C TYR A 171 11.65 -30.58 9.04
N TYR A 172 10.49 -29.98 8.76
CA TYR A 172 9.96 -28.87 9.55
C TYR A 172 8.53 -29.07 10.04
N ALA A 173 7.79 -30.06 9.51
CA ALA A 173 6.41 -30.26 9.97
C ALA A 173 6.38 -30.82 11.39
N THR A 174 6.03 -29.96 12.34
CA THR A 174 5.44 -30.35 13.63
C THR A 174 3.93 -30.56 13.43
N ASP A 175 3.22 -31.04 14.47
CA ASP A 175 1.76 -31.20 14.42
C ASP A 175 0.98 -29.89 14.11
N SER A 176 1.65 -28.73 14.11
CA SER A 176 1.04 -27.40 13.99
C SER A 176 1.54 -26.52 12.83
N THR A 177 2.45 -26.97 11.96
CA THR A 177 2.99 -26.08 10.91
C THR A 177 3.16 -26.79 9.57
N ASN A 178 2.36 -26.41 8.59
CA ASN A 178 2.49 -26.86 7.21
C ASN A 178 3.31 -25.87 6.36
N VAL A 179 3.79 -26.31 5.19
CA VAL A 179 4.65 -25.49 4.32
C VAL A 179 3.96 -24.22 3.82
N ASP A 180 2.64 -24.26 3.60
CA ASP A 180 1.89 -23.12 3.09
C ASP A 180 1.74 -22.02 4.13
N GLU A 181 1.50 -22.41 5.38
CA GLU A 181 1.48 -21.51 6.53
C GLU A 181 2.87 -20.91 6.77
N TRP A 182 3.92 -21.73 6.75
CA TRP A 182 5.29 -21.22 6.89
C TRP A 182 5.66 -20.22 5.79
N LEU A 183 5.37 -20.54 4.51
CA LEU A 183 5.63 -19.64 3.39
C LEU A 183 4.82 -18.35 3.50
N PHE A 184 3.56 -18.43 3.92
CA PHE A 184 2.72 -17.26 4.12
C PHE A 184 3.27 -16.33 5.22
N GLU A 185 3.54 -16.88 6.40
CA GLU A 185 4.07 -16.12 7.53
C GLU A 185 5.44 -15.50 7.20
N LYS A 186 6.30 -16.25 6.50
CA LYS A 186 7.63 -15.76 6.07
C LYS A 186 7.56 -14.51 5.18
N LEU A 187 6.55 -14.39 4.33
CA LEU A 187 6.41 -13.30 3.37
C LEU A 187 5.69 -12.06 3.93
N MET A 188 5.25 -12.10 5.20
CA MET A 188 4.38 -11.09 5.81
C MET A 188 4.94 -10.60 7.14
N PHE A 189 4.65 -9.37 7.55
CA PHE A 189 5.08 -8.88 8.86
C PHE A 189 4.39 -9.62 10.01
N HIS A 190 5.17 -9.90 11.05
CA HIS A 190 4.66 -10.34 12.34
C HIS A 190 4.58 -9.18 13.34
N GLU A 191 3.71 -9.35 14.34
CA GLU A 191 3.55 -8.39 15.42
C GLU A 191 4.87 -8.11 16.15
N GLU A 192 5.63 -9.15 16.50
CA GLU A 192 6.90 -8.99 17.20
C GLU A 192 7.92 -8.25 16.34
N GLU A 193 7.96 -8.50 15.03
CA GLU A 193 8.86 -7.77 14.14
C GLU A 193 8.48 -6.31 13.95
N ALA A 194 7.21 -5.93 14.12
CA ALA A 194 6.78 -4.54 14.01
C ALA A 194 6.90 -3.79 15.37
N HIS A 195 6.58 -4.47 16.48
CA HIS A 195 6.30 -3.81 17.76
C HIS A 195 7.15 -4.28 18.93
N HIS A 196 8.13 -5.17 18.73
CA HIS A 196 9.03 -5.57 19.81
C HIS A 196 9.79 -4.34 20.35
N HIS A 197 9.99 -4.27 21.67
CA HIS A 197 10.57 -3.09 22.34
C HIS A 197 12.03 -2.78 21.94
N LEU A 198 12.75 -3.75 21.38
CA LEU A 198 14.09 -3.57 20.80
C LEU A 198 14.06 -3.27 19.30
N GLN A 199 12.88 -3.25 18.68
CA GLN A 199 12.76 -2.98 17.26
C GLN A 199 13.02 -1.50 16.96
N THR A 200 13.64 -1.25 15.82
CA THR A 200 13.92 0.10 15.31
C THR A 200 13.32 0.28 13.93
N ALA A 201 13.12 1.54 13.50
CA ALA A 201 12.69 1.82 12.13
C ALA A 201 13.64 1.23 11.08
N SER A 202 14.96 1.25 11.33
CA SER A 202 15.94 0.66 10.42
C SER A 202 15.83 -0.87 10.36
N GLY A 203 15.58 -1.54 11.49
CA GLY A 203 15.33 -2.98 11.54
C GLY A 203 14.02 -3.38 10.86
N ALA A 204 12.98 -2.55 10.97
CA ALA A 204 11.73 -2.75 10.25
C ALA A 204 11.93 -2.63 8.73
N TRP A 205 12.69 -1.62 8.28
CA TRP A 205 13.09 -1.48 6.87
C TRP A 205 13.93 -2.64 6.35
N GLU A 206 14.83 -3.20 7.16
CA GLU A 206 15.59 -4.40 6.79
C GLU A 206 14.66 -5.58 6.49
N LYS A 207 13.67 -5.81 7.36
CA LYS A 207 12.64 -6.84 7.17
C LYS A 207 11.77 -6.59 5.95
N PHE A 208 11.34 -5.34 5.74
CA PHE A 208 10.54 -4.94 4.58
C PHE A 208 11.31 -5.17 3.26
N ASN A 209 12.57 -4.72 3.20
CA ASN A 209 13.45 -4.93 2.06
C ASN A 209 13.72 -6.43 1.81
N GLY A 210 13.84 -7.24 2.86
CA GLY A 210 13.91 -8.70 2.76
C GLY A 210 12.68 -9.27 2.07
N ARG A 211 11.49 -8.99 2.58
CA ARG A 211 10.22 -9.53 2.05
C ARG A 211 9.93 -9.13 0.61
N THR A 212 10.19 -7.87 0.25
CA THR A 212 10.04 -7.41 -1.13
C THR A 212 10.98 -8.16 -2.09
N ARG A 213 12.23 -8.46 -1.68
CA ARG A 213 13.14 -9.33 -2.44
C ARG A 213 12.60 -10.75 -2.56
N MET A 214 12.08 -11.31 -1.46
CA MET A 214 11.57 -12.69 -1.41
C MET A 214 10.37 -12.87 -2.35
N MET A 215 9.46 -11.89 -2.41
CA MET A 215 8.27 -11.94 -3.27
C MET A 215 8.56 -11.71 -4.76
N LYS A 216 9.68 -11.06 -5.11
CA LYS A 216 9.98 -10.60 -6.47
C LYS A 216 9.82 -11.69 -7.54
N GLY A 217 10.37 -12.87 -7.28
CA GLY A 217 10.34 -13.97 -8.25
C GLY A 217 9.04 -14.75 -8.35
N LEU A 218 8.09 -14.49 -7.45
CA LEU A 218 6.73 -15.05 -7.57
C LEU A 218 5.86 -14.25 -8.56
N PHE A 219 6.30 -13.04 -8.91
CA PHE A 219 5.54 -12.09 -9.73
C PHE A 219 6.13 -11.88 -11.14
N ASN A 220 7.28 -12.49 -11.44
CA ASN A 220 8.12 -12.10 -12.59
C ASN A 220 7.86 -12.90 -13.89
N TYR A 221 6.65 -13.40 -14.11
CA TYR A 221 6.29 -14.16 -15.32
C TYR A 221 4.86 -13.88 -15.78
N ALA A 222 4.61 -14.07 -17.07
CA ALA A 222 3.40 -13.59 -17.76
C ALA A 222 2.09 -14.07 -17.11
N THR A 223 1.96 -15.36 -16.81
CA THR A 223 0.75 -15.92 -16.19
C THR A 223 0.50 -15.33 -14.80
N ALA A 224 1.51 -15.29 -13.93
CA ALA A 224 1.36 -14.67 -12.61
C ALA A 224 0.99 -13.21 -12.72
N TYR A 225 1.67 -12.46 -13.59
CA TYR A 225 1.46 -11.04 -13.75
C TYR A 225 0.03 -10.71 -14.19
N ARG A 226 -0.48 -11.40 -15.24
CA ARG A 226 -1.86 -11.21 -15.72
C ARG A 226 -2.89 -11.61 -14.66
N ARG A 227 -2.73 -12.79 -14.06
CA ARG A 227 -3.68 -13.31 -13.07
C ARG A 227 -3.75 -12.43 -11.83
N TYR A 228 -2.59 -11.98 -11.35
CA TYR A 228 -2.50 -11.06 -10.21
C TYR A 228 -3.10 -9.69 -10.56
N THR A 229 -2.83 -9.14 -11.75
CA THR A 229 -3.46 -7.88 -12.21
C THR A 229 -4.99 -7.99 -12.15
N ARG A 230 -5.55 -9.09 -12.68
CA ARG A 230 -6.99 -9.37 -12.65
C ARG A 230 -7.54 -9.41 -11.23
N LEU A 231 -6.90 -10.18 -10.35
CA LEU A 231 -7.32 -10.31 -8.95
C LEU A 231 -7.18 -9.00 -8.17
N CYS A 232 -6.18 -8.17 -8.49
CA CYS A 232 -5.99 -6.87 -7.87
C CYS A 232 -7.15 -5.92 -8.19
N LEU A 233 -7.63 -5.93 -9.43
CA LEU A 233 -8.79 -5.15 -9.86
C LEU A 233 -10.09 -5.65 -9.20
N GLU A 234 -10.24 -6.98 -9.06
CA GLU A 234 -11.36 -7.58 -8.33
C GLU A 234 -11.34 -7.15 -6.84
N ASP A 235 -10.16 -7.15 -6.20
CA ASP A 235 -10.01 -6.73 -4.81
C ASP A 235 -10.30 -5.24 -4.61
N PHE A 236 -9.85 -4.37 -5.53
CA PHE A 236 -10.21 -2.95 -5.51
C PHE A 236 -11.71 -2.73 -5.54
N MET A 237 -12.44 -3.42 -6.43
CA MET A 237 -13.90 -3.31 -6.47
C MET A 237 -14.57 -3.90 -5.23
N LYS A 238 -14.03 -4.99 -4.68
CA LYS A 238 -14.53 -5.61 -3.45
C LYS A 238 -14.38 -4.68 -2.25
N ASP A 239 -13.28 -3.93 -2.17
CA ASP A 239 -13.04 -2.92 -1.13
C ASP A 239 -13.67 -1.56 -1.48
N ASN A 240 -14.57 -1.50 -2.46
CA ASN A 240 -15.32 -0.33 -2.92
C ASN A 240 -14.43 0.89 -3.29
N ILE A 241 -13.33 0.61 -4.00
CA ILE A 241 -12.44 1.60 -4.61
C ILE A 241 -12.98 1.95 -6.00
N SER A 242 -13.10 3.23 -6.30
CA SER A 242 -13.63 3.73 -7.57
C SER A 242 -12.58 3.80 -8.68
N TYR A 243 -11.32 4.06 -8.32
CA TYR A 243 -10.19 4.28 -9.23
C TYR A 243 -8.86 4.05 -8.50
N ALA A 244 -7.78 3.67 -9.21
CA ALA A 244 -6.47 3.42 -8.59
C ALA A 244 -5.29 3.98 -9.41
N GLU A 245 -4.21 4.37 -8.71
CA GLU A 245 -2.91 4.70 -9.32
C GLU A 245 -1.82 3.82 -8.73
N ILE A 246 -1.23 2.96 -9.55
CA ILE A 246 -0.24 1.97 -9.10
C ILE A 246 1.19 2.40 -9.45
N ARG A 247 2.15 1.95 -8.63
CA ARG A 247 3.59 2.10 -8.81
C ARG A 247 4.22 0.74 -9.18
N PRO A 248 4.22 0.35 -10.46
CA PRO A 248 5.10 -0.70 -10.93
C PRO A 248 6.53 -0.16 -11.09
N ASN A 249 7.52 -0.95 -10.69
CA ASN A 249 8.92 -0.61 -10.88
C ASN A 249 9.39 -1.01 -12.28
N PHE A 250 9.76 -0.01 -13.10
CA PHE A 250 10.32 -0.23 -14.42
C PHE A 250 11.84 -0.28 -14.35
N MET A 251 12.41 -1.47 -14.54
CA MET A 251 13.85 -1.70 -14.49
C MET A 251 14.26 -2.77 -15.49
N THR A 252 15.35 -2.55 -16.21
CA THR A 252 15.95 -3.58 -17.08
C THR A 252 16.38 -4.84 -16.32
N SER A 253 16.68 -4.71 -15.02
CA SER A 253 17.01 -5.80 -14.11
C SER A 253 15.79 -6.49 -13.46
N ASN A 254 14.57 -6.11 -13.83
CA ASN A 254 13.33 -6.66 -13.27
C ASN A 254 12.21 -6.76 -14.32
N GLN A 255 12.53 -7.43 -15.43
CA GLN A 255 11.59 -7.70 -16.51
C GLN A 255 10.89 -9.05 -16.30
N LEU A 256 9.77 -9.27 -17.00
CA LEU A 256 9.00 -10.51 -16.87
C LEU A 256 9.51 -11.57 -17.86
N TRP A 257 9.27 -12.83 -17.55
CA TRP A 257 9.54 -13.95 -18.44
C TRP A 257 8.24 -14.49 -19.06
N SER A 258 8.34 -15.06 -20.27
CA SER A 258 7.35 -16.03 -20.72
C SER A 258 7.28 -17.22 -19.77
N ASP A 259 6.15 -17.93 -19.73
CA ASP A 259 5.91 -18.99 -18.72
C ASP A 259 6.86 -20.19 -18.87
N ASP A 260 7.47 -20.37 -20.03
CA ASP A 260 8.53 -21.36 -20.29
C ASP A 260 9.95 -20.86 -19.93
N GLY A 261 10.07 -19.58 -19.52
CA GLY A 261 11.32 -18.94 -19.15
C GLY A 261 12.26 -18.62 -20.32
N THR A 262 11.78 -18.65 -21.58
CA THR A 262 12.64 -18.51 -22.76
C THR A 262 12.71 -17.09 -23.33
N GLN A 263 11.68 -16.27 -23.15
CA GLN A 263 11.58 -14.92 -23.71
C GLN A 263 11.39 -13.89 -22.59
N LEU A 264 12.03 -12.74 -22.77
CA LEU A 264 11.94 -11.60 -21.86
C LEU A 264 10.86 -10.63 -22.36
N ILE A 265 10.01 -10.18 -21.46
CA ILE A 265 8.98 -9.17 -21.67
C ILE A 265 9.46 -7.89 -21.00
N ASP A 266 9.77 -6.89 -21.81
CA ASP A 266 10.35 -5.62 -21.37
C ASP A 266 9.32 -4.69 -20.71
N ASN A 267 9.76 -3.47 -20.35
CA ASN A 267 8.90 -2.46 -19.71
C ASN A 267 7.68 -2.10 -20.57
N LYS A 268 7.84 -2.09 -21.90
CA LYS A 268 6.76 -1.84 -22.84
C LYS A 268 5.76 -3.01 -22.81
N GLY A 269 6.25 -4.25 -22.88
CA GLY A 269 5.40 -5.43 -22.78
C GLY A 269 4.65 -5.49 -21.44
N ILE A 270 5.30 -5.12 -20.33
CA ILE A 270 4.66 -4.99 -19.02
C ILE A 270 3.49 -4.00 -19.06
N MET A 271 3.67 -2.83 -19.65
CA MET A 271 2.60 -1.84 -19.82
C MET A 271 1.45 -2.38 -20.67
N GLU A 272 1.75 -3.06 -21.78
CA GLU A 272 0.74 -3.67 -22.64
C GLU A 272 -0.10 -4.72 -21.88
N LEU A 273 0.54 -5.54 -21.03
CA LEU A 273 -0.14 -6.51 -20.17
C LEU A 273 -1.11 -5.85 -19.18
N ILE A 274 -0.68 -4.76 -18.52
CA ILE A 274 -1.54 -4.01 -17.58
C ILE A 274 -2.75 -3.44 -18.33
N ILE A 275 -2.50 -2.75 -19.44
CA ILE A 275 -3.54 -2.08 -20.24
C ILE A 275 -4.58 -3.09 -20.72
N GLU A 276 -4.12 -4.21 -21.30
CA GLU A 276 -5.00 -5.25 -21.80
C GLU A 276 -5.89 -5.82 -20.69
N GLU A 277 -5.31 -6.15 -19.53
CA GLU A 277 -6.07 -6.74 -18.43
C GLU A 277 -7.08 -5.76 -17.82
N VAL A 278 -6.72 -4.48 -17.68
CA VAL A 278 -7.65 -3.45 -17.18
C VAL A 278 -8.82 -3.25 -18.16
N ILE A 279 -8.56 -3.19 -19.47
CA ILE A 279 -9.61 -3.06 -20.49
C ILE A 279 -10.54 -4.28 -20.48
N ASN A 280 -9.97 -5.49 -20.40
CA ASN A 280 -10.73 -6.73 -20.32
C ASN A 280 -11.63 -6.75 -19.08
N PHE A 281 -11.07 -6.38 -17.93
CA PHE A 281 -11.80 -6.29 -16.67
C PHE A 281 -12.94 -5.28 -16.73
N GLN A 282 -12.69 -4.05 -17.18
CA GLN A 282 -13.73 -3.02 -17.32
C GLN A 282 -14.84 -3.46 -18.29
N THR A 283 -14.48 -4.15 -19.38
CA THR A 283 -15.44 -4.70 -20.34
C THR A 283 -16.34 -5.75 -19.68
N ASP A 284 -15.77 -6.64 -18.87
CA ASP A 284 -16.54 -7.67 -18.17
C ASP A 284 -17.43 -7.09 -17.06
N MET A 285 -16.94 -6.09 -16.31
CA MET A 285 -17.75 -5.38 -15.32
C MET A 285 -18.91 -4.66 -15.96
N LYS A 286 -18.69 -4.01 -17.11
CA LYS A 286 -19.74 -3.35 -17.88
C LYS A 286 -20.84 -4.32 -18.33
N LYS A 287 -20.48 -5.54 -18.78
CA LYS A 287 -21.46 -6.60 -19.13
C LYS A 287 -22.31 -7.03 -17.93
N GLN A 288 -21.78 -6.91 -16.72
CA GLN A 288 -22.48 -7.21 -15.46
C GLN A 288 -23.26 -5.99 -14.91
N GLY A 289 -23.29 -4.86 -15.62
CA GLY A 289 -23.93 -3.63 -15.15
C GLY A 289 -23.16 -2.93 -14.02
N LYS A 290 -21.89 -3.25 -13.82
CA LYS A 290 -21.01 -2.63 -12.81
C LYS A 290 -20.06 -1.62 -13.47
N PHE A 291 -19.60 -0.65 -12.68
CA PHE A 291 -18.64 0.35 -13.11
C PHE A 291 -17.39 0.35 -12.22
N PHE A 292 -16.23 0.44 -12.88
CA PHE A 292 -14.93 0.68 -12.26
C PHE A 292 -14.21 1.76 -13.08
N GLY A 293 -13.73 2.80 -12.42
CA GLY A 293 -13.13 3.99 -13.04
C GLY A 293 -11.87 3.69 -13.83
N GLY A 294 -11.16 2.61 -13.46
CA GLY A 294 -9.94 2.16 -14.11
C GLY A 294 -8.73 2.33 -13.22
N LEU A 295 -7.57 2.21 -13.85
CA LEU A 295 -6.28 2.24 -13.18
C LEU A 295 -5.27 2.97 -14.07
N LYS A 296 -4.44 3.84 -13.48
CA LYS A 296 -3.29 4.44 -14.16
C LYS A 296 -1.98 4.04 -13.51
N VAL A 297 -0.91 4.16 -14.27
CA VAL A 297 0.45 3.80 -13.88
C VAL A 297 1.25 5.05 -13.59
N ILE A 298 1.88 5.08 -12.42
CA ILE A 298 2.94 6.02 -12.10
C ILE A 298 4.24 5.31 -12.41
N TYR A 299 5.02 5.89 -13.30
CA TYR A 299 6.29 5.30 -13.71
C TYR A 299 7.29 5.46 -12.56
N CYS A 300 7.76 4.34 -12.02
CA CYS A 300 8.65 4.35 -10.85
C CYS A 300 10.02 3.76 -11.16
N THR A 301 11.04 4.35 -10.53
CA THR A 301 12.38 3.77 -10.47
C THR A 301 12.97 3.82 -9.07
N PRO A 302 13.91 2.90 -8.74
CA PRO A 302 14.60 2.96 -7.47
C PRO A 302 15.45 4.22 -7.34
N ARG A 303 15.29 4.94 -6.23
CA ARG A 303 16.10 6.12 -5.91
C ARG A 303 17.59 5.81 -5.67
N SER A 304 17.98 4.54 -5.63
CA SER A 304 19.37 4.10 -5.55
C SER A 304 20.10 4.19 -6.90
N PHE A 305 19.37 4.40 -7.99
CA PHE A 305 19.94 4.50 -9.33
C PHE A 305 20.86 5.71 -9.49
N ALA A 306 21.86 5.59 -10.36
CA ALA A 306 22.72 6.71 -10.72
C ALA A 306 21.95 7.73 -11.59
N PRO A 307 22.34 9.02 -11.61
CA PRO A 307 21.63 10.05 -12.37
C PRO A 307 21.41 9.70 -13.86
N ALA A 308 22.41 9.10 -14.53
CA ALA A 308 22.27 8.64 -15.92
C ALA A 308 21.18 7.57 -16.11
N GLN A 309 20.94 6.73 -15.12
CA GLN A 309 19.85 5.74 -15.16
C GLN A 309 18.48 6.41 -14.93
N ILE A 310 18.43 7.45 -14.10
CA ILE A 310 17.22 8.26 -13.90
C ILE A 310 16.88 9.05 -15.18
N ASP A 311 17.86 9.67 -15.85
CA ASP A 311 17.66 10.36 -17.14
C ASP A 311 17.09 9.41 -18.21
N ALA A 312 17.63 8.18 -18.29
CA ALA A 312 17.11 7.16 -19.21
C ALA A 312 15.68 6.75 -18.87
N ALA A 313 15.35 6.62 -17.59
CA ALA A 313 14.01 6.30 -17.11
C ALA A 313 12.99 7.42 -17.36
N LEU A 314 13.38 8.68 -17.14
CA LEU A 314 12.56 9.85 -17.47
C LEU A 314 12.29 9.92 -18.98
N THR A 315 13.31 9.64 -19.79
CA THR A 315 13.16 9.55 -21.25
C THR A 315 12.18 8.43 -21.67
N GLU A 316 12.23 7.27 -21.00
CA GLU A 316 11.28 6.18 -21.26
C GLU A 316 9.85 6.54 -20.79
N CYS A 317 9.71 7.15 -19.61
CA CYS A 317 8.43 7.64 -19.10
C CYS A 317 7.76 8.62 -20.08
N LEU A 318 8.52 9.56 -20.64
CA LEU A 318 8.04 10.49 -21.67
C LEU A 318 7.52 9.76 -22.91
N LYS A 319 8.28 8.78 -23.42
CA LYS A 319 7.84 7.95 -24.55
C LYS A 319 6.57 7.16 -24.22
N PHE A 320 6.48 6.61 -23.01
CA PHE A 320 5.30 5.87 -22.57
C PHE A 320 4.07 6.78 -22.47
N LYS A 321 4.23 8.02 -22.00
CA LYS A 321 3.15 9.02 -21.99
C LYS A 321 2.69 9.34 -23.42
N GLN A 322 3.61 9.47 -24.37
CA GLN A 322 3.26 9.71 -25.77
C GLN A 322 2.53 8.53 -26.41
N MET A 323 2.93 7.30 -26.08
CA MET A 323 2.28 6.07 -26.58
C MET A 323 0.92 5.81 -25.91
N TRP A 324 0.81 6.09 -24.61
CA TRP A 324 -0.34 5.78 -23.77
C TRP A 324 -0.72 6.98 -22.88
N PRO A 325 -1.21 8.09 -23.48
CA PRO A 325 -1.46 9.34 -22.76
C PRO A 325 -2.47 9.19 -21.62
N GLU A 326 -3.44 8.30 -21.79
CA GLU A 326 -4.48 8.00 -20.80
C GLU A 326 -4.00 7.11 -19.65
N TRP A 327 -2.83 6.45 -19.76
CA TRP A 327 -2.39 5.43 -18.81
C TRP A 327 -1.26 5.87 -17.89
N ILE A 328 -0.41 6.82 -18.31
CA ILE A 328 0.67 7.34 -17.48
C ILE A 328 0.17 8.52 -16.65
N ALA A 329 0.09 8.33 -15.33
CA ALA A 329 -0.34 9.32 -14.34
C ALA A 329 0.77 10.27 -13.89
N GLY A 330 2.03 9.84 -13.90
CA GLY A 330 3.16 10.63 -13.38
C GLY A 330 4.46 9.83 -13.29
N PHE A 331 5.45 10.43 -12.62
CA PHE A 331 6.75 9.82 -12.33
C PHE A 331 7.08 9.90 -10.83
N ASP A 332 7.77 8.88 -10.31
CA ASP A 332 8.15 8.77 -8.90
C ASP A 332 9.49 8.02 -8.69
N LEU A 333 10.14 8.29 -7.57
CA LEU A 333 11.37 7.68 -7.09
C LEU A 333 11.06 6.88 -5.81
N VAL A 334 11.26 5.56 -5.83
CA VAL A 334 10.86 4.67 -4.72
C VAL A 334 12.06 4.02 -4.02
N GLY A 335 11.79 3.40 -2.86
CA GLY A 335 12.78 2.73 -2.01
C GLY A 335 13.10 3.51 -0.73
N GLU A 336 13.79 2.85 0.22
CA GLU A 336 14.12 3.40 1.54
C GLU A 336 14.78 4.78 1.43
N GLU A 337 14.06 5.82 1.86
CA GLU A 337 14.43 7.23 1.64
C GLU A 337 15.74 7.61 2.34
N SER A 338 16.00 7.04 3.51
CA SER A 338 17.17 7.36 4.34
C SER A 338 18.48 6.74 3.85
N LYS A 339 18.42 5.67 3.04
CA LYS A 339 19.62 5.00 2.47
C LYS A 339 19.79 5.26 0.97
N GLY A 340 18.77 5.80 0.33
CA GLY A 340 18.76 6.15 -1.08
C GLY A 340 19.44 7.49 -1.38
N ARG A 341 19.39 7.91 -2.65
CA ARG A 341 19.78 9.27 -3.03
C ARG A 341 18.61 10.24 -2.76
N PRO A 342 18.89 11.43 -2.22
CA PRO A 342 17.88 12.48 -2.09
C PRO A 342 17.52 13.06 -3.47
N ILE A 343 16.37 13.71 -3.56
CA ILE A 343 15.85 14.31 -4.81
C ILE A 343 16.84 15.35 -5.36
N LYS A 344 17.50 16.13 -4.49
CA LYS A 344 18.52 17.11 -4.90
C LYS A 344 19.66 16.54 -5.76
N ASP A 345 19.93 15.23 -5.69
CA ASP A 345 20.96 14.57 -6.50
C ASP A 345 20.56 14.45 -7.99
N PHE A 346 19.28 14.67 -8.32
CA PHE A 346 18.72 14.47 -9.66
C PHE A 346 18.12 15.76 -10.25
N ILE A 347 18.37 16.94 -9.66
CA ILE A 347 17.78 18.20 -10.13
C ILE A 347 18.02 18.48 -11.61
N PRO A 348 19.25 18.31 -12.17
CA PRO A 348 19.47 18.56 -13.59
C PRO A 348 18.58 17.69 -14.49
N GLU A 349 18.47 16.39 -14.18
CA GLU A 349 17.65 15.43 -14.93
C GLU A 349 16.16 15.73 -14.80
N LEU A 350 15.69 16.05 -13.59
CA LEU A 350 14.28 16.34 -13.33
C LEU A 350 13.82 17.66 -13.96
N LEU A 351 14.66 18.71 -13.93
CA LEU A 351 14.35 19.98 -14.61
C LEU A 351 14.36 19.81 -16.13
N LYS A 352 15.35 19.12 -16.68
CA LYS A 352 15.39 18.77 -18.11
C LYS A 352 14.13 18.00 -18.52
N PHE A 353 13.68 17.05 -17.70
CA PHE A 353 12.45 16.31 -17.98
C PHE A 353 11.20 17.20 -18.01
N GLN A 354 11.09 18.19 -17.11
CA GLN A 354 10.00 19.17 -17.16
C GLN A 354 10.07 20.00 -18.45
N GLU A 355 11.27 20.45 -18.87
CA GLU A 355 11.46 21.16 -20.14
C GLU A 355 11.10 20.28 -21.35
N ASP A 356 11.47 19.00 -21.33
CA ASP A 356 11.13 18.03 -22.37
C ASP A 356 9.61 17.80 -22.46
N CYS A 357 8.93 17.70 -21.31
CA CYS A 357 7.47 17.59 -21.23
C CYS A 357 6.77 18.84 -21.79
N ASP A 358 7.24 20.03 -21.41
CA ASP A 358 6.71 21.31 -21.90
C ASP A 358 6.91 21.46 -23.41
N ARG A 359 8.09 21.09 -23.93
CA ARG A 359 8.39 21.10 -25.37
C ARG A 359 7.46 20.16 -26.15
N ASP A 360 7.23 18.97 -25.62
CA ASP A 360 6.45 17.93 -26.29
C ASP A 360 4.94 18.08 -26.03
N GLY A 361 4.52 19.07 -25.24
CA GLY A 361 3.12 19.39 -24.96
C GLY A 361 2.42 18.31 -24.13
N VAL A 362 3.15 17.60 -23.28
CA VAL A 362 2.62 16.54 -22.41
C VAL A 362 2.76 16.91 -20.94
N GLU A 363 1.76 16.56 -20.13
CA GLU A 363 1.81 16.75 -18.68
C GLU A 363 2.15 15.43 -17.99
N ILE A 364 3.30 15.38 -17.32
CA ILE A 364 3.70 14.26 -16.45
C ILE A 364 4.08 14.85 -15.08
N PRO A 365 3.15 14.85 -14.11
CA PRO A 365 3.44 15.38 -12.80
C PRO A 365 4.41 14.47 -12.03
N PHE A 366 5.19 15.07 -11.14
CA PHE A 366 5.89 14.32 -10.11
C PHE A 366 4.95 13.97 -8.97
N LEU A 367 5.13 12.76 -8.43
CA LEU A 367 4.33 12.16 -7.37
C LEU A 367 5.26 11.52 -6.34
N PHE A 368 6.28 12.27 -5.92
CA PHE A 368 7.43 11.75 -5.19
C PHE A 368 7.08 11.16 -3.83
N HIS A 369 7.66 9.99 -3.51
CA HIS A 369 7.88 9.59 -2.12
C HIS A 369 8.87 10.54 -1.47
N CYS A 370 8.41 11.32 -0.48
CA CYS A 370 9.34 12.04 0.38
C CYS A 370 8.82 12.39 1.77
N GLY A 371 9.77 12.62 2.67
CA GLY A 371 9.51 12.94 4.07
C GLY A 371 9.00 11.74 4.88
N GLU A 372 9.22 10.51 4.42
CA GLU A 372 8.93 9.28 5.15
C GLU A 372 10.06 9.00 6.18
N THR A 373 10.20 9.90 7.16
CA THR A 373 11.28 9.83 8.14
C THR A 373 10.92 10.41 9.49
N LEU A 374 11.57 9.87 10.53
CA LEU A 374 11.60 10.45 11.86
C LEU A 374 12.58 11.62 11.98
N ASP A 375 13.58 11.67 11.11
CA ASP A 375 14.65 12.65 11.16
C ASP A 375 14.17 14.07 10.82
N MET A 376 14.98 15.04 11.23
CA MET A 376 14.81 16.46 10.91
C MET A 376 16.17 17.11 10.70
N GLY A 377 16.25 17.99 9.70
CA GLY A 377 17.48 18.72 9.37
C GLY A 377 18.48 17.88 8.58
N THR A 378 18.02 16.83 7.90
CA THR A 378 18.81 15.95 7.04
C THR A 378 18.42 16.14 5.58
N ASP A 379 19.17 15.49 4.68
CA ASP A 379 18.82 15.46 3.26
C ASP A 379 17.53 14.66 2.99
N THR A 380 17.18 13.72 3.88
CA THR A 380 15.99 12.87 3.76
C THR A 380 14.71 13.70 3.91
N ASP A 381 14.55 14.47 4.99
CA ASP A 381 13.41 15.38 5.14
C ASP A 381 13.53 16.62 4.23
N GLY A 382 14.76 16.98 3.81
CA GLY A 382 15.03 17.98 2.78
C GLY A 382 14.33 17.70 1.43
N ASN A 383 14.04 16.44 1.12
CA ASN A 383 13.28 16.06 -0.08
C ASN A 383 11.88 16.71 -0.15
N LEU A 384 11.28 17.11 0.99
CA LEU A 384 10.02 17.87 1.00
C LEU A 384 10.19 19.25 0.36
N VAL A 385 11.33 19.90 0.57
CA VAL A 385 11.66 21.20 -0.03
C VAL A 385 11.87 21.02 -1.53
N ASP A 386 12.66 20.03 -1.92
CA ASP A 386 12.94 19.75 -3.34
C ASP A 386 11.65 19.42 -4.11
N ALA A 387 10.79 18.57 -3.54
CA ALA A 387 9.51 18.22 -4.15
C ALA A 387 8.58 19.44 -4.31
N LEU A 388 8.54 20.34 -3.33
CA LEU A 388 7.79 21.59 -3.42
C LEU A 388 8.34 22.51 -4.53
N LEU A 389 9.68 22.62 -4.65
CA LEU A 389 10.33 23.46 -5.66
C LEU A 389 10.15 22.89 -7.07
N LEU A 390 10.19 21.57 -7.22
CA LEU A 390 9.90 20.84 -8.45
C LEU A 390 8.39 20.78 -8.79
N LYS A 391 7.54 21.42 -7.98
CA LYS A 391 6.08 21.47 -8.16
C LYS A 391 5.44 20.08 -8.21
N SER A 392 5.88 19.17 -7.34
CA SER A 392 5.24 17.86 -7.18
C SER A 392 3.75 18.03 -6.94
N LYS A 393 2.91 17.30 -7.69
CA LYS A 393 1.45 17.39 -7.59
C LYS A 393 0.96 16.77 -6.29
N ARG A 394 1.57 15.64 -5.92
CA ARG A 394 1.31 14.93 -4.66
C ARG A 394 2.62 14.50 -4.02
N ILE A 395 2.56 14.14 -2.73
CA ILE A 395 3.68 13.68 -1.93
C ILE A 395 3.30 12.33 -1.32
N GLY A 396 4.05 11.28 -1.64
CA GLY A 396 3.96 9.99 -0.97
C GLY A 396 4.42 10.12 0.48
N HIS A 397 3.56 9.71 1.42
CA HIS A 397 3.72 9.85 2.87
C HIS A 397 3.75 11.29 3.40
N GLY A 398 4.85 12.02 3.22
CA GLY A 398 5.04 13.35 3.81
C GLY A 398 5.04 13.36 5.34
N PHE A 399 5.43 12.25 5.99
CA PHE A 399 5.32 12.05 7.44
C PHE A 399 5.99 13.16 8.26
N ALA A 400 7.15 13.65 7.81
CA ALA A 400 7.92 14.71 8.44
C ALA A 400 7.34 16.12 8.20
N LEU A 401 6.40 16.32 7.28
CA LEU A 401 5.96 17.66 6.86
C LEU A 401 5.40 18.51 8.00
N ALA A 402 4.73 17.89 8.97
CA ALA A 402 4.20 18.58 10.16
C ALA A 402 5.30 19.29 10.98
N LYS A 403 6.57 18.89 10.79
CA LYS A 403 7.73 19.47 11.43
C LYS A 403 8.34 20.65 10.65
N HIS A 404 7.85 20.94 9.45
CA HIS A 404 8.31 22.02 8.57
C HIS A 404 7.20 23.04 8.30
N PRO A 405 6.85 23.92 9.26
CA PRO A 405 5.66 24.77 9.16
C PRO A 405 5.66 25.68 7.92
N TYR A 406 6.83 26.18 7.50
CA TYR A 406 6.94 27.01 6.30
C TYR A 406 6.69 26.19 5.02
N VAL A 407 7.27 24.99 4.91
CA VAL A 407 7.05 24.10 3.76
C VAL A 407 5.60 23.64 3.72
N MET A 408 5.03 23.26 4.86
CA MET A 408 3.63 22.86 5.00
C MET A 408 2.67 23.97 4.55
N GLN A 409 2.94 25.22 4.94
CA GLN A 409 2.14 26.37 4.51
C GLN A 409 2.16 26.51 2.98
N HIS A 410 3.34 26.46 2.35
CA HIS A 410 3.46 26.58 0.89
C HIS A 410 2.84 25.40 0.14
N MET A 411 2.97 24.18 0.65
CA MET A 411 2.31 22.99 0.08
C MET A 411 0.78 23.13 0.15
N LYS A 412 0.25 23.56 1.29
CA LYS A 412 -1.17 23.83 1.47
C LYS A 412 -1.69 24.92 0.51
N GLU A 413 -0.99 26.05 0.43
CA GLU A 413 -1.37 27.17 -0.45
C GLU A 413 -1.40 26.77 -1.94
N ARG A 414 -0.53 25.83 -2.33
CA ARG A 414 -0.49 25.27 -3.70
C ARG A 414 -1.41 24.08 -3.91
N GLY A 415 -2.12 23.63 -2.88
CA GLY A 415 -3.01 22.47 -2.96
C GLY A 415 -2.27 21.14 -3.15
N VAL A 416 -1.00 21.03 -2.76
CA VAL A 416 -0.24 19.78 -2.82
C VAL A 416 -0.86 18.78 -1.84
N CYS A 417 -1.19 17.59 -2.34
CA CYS A 417 -1.85 16.56 -1.54
C CYS A 417 -0.87 15.50 -1.03
N LEU A 418 -0.99 15.12 0.23
CA LEU A 418 -0.18 14.05 0.85
C LEU A 418 -0.93 12.73 0.80
N GLU A 419 -0.23 11.66 0.44
CA GLU A 419 -0.78 10.30 0.37
C GLU A 419 -0.44 9.56 1.67
N LEU A 420 -1.40 9.51 2.61
CA LEU A 420 -1.20 8.95 3.94
C LEU A 420 -1.30 7.43 3.94
N CYS A 421 -0.34 6.76 4.56
CA CYS A 421 -0.26 5.29 4.67
C CYS A 421 -0.06 4.88 6.15
N PRO A 422 -1.07 5.07 7.02
CA PRO A 422 -0.90 5.01 8.47
C PRO A 422 -0.43 3.64 8.97
N ILE A 423 -0.89 2.54 8.38
CA ILE A 423 -0.45 1.20 8.78
C ILE A 423 1.00 0.96 8.39
N SER A 424 1.41 1.40 7.18
CA SER A 424 2.80 1.34 6.74
C SER A 424 3.71 2.11 7.72
N ASN A 425 3.33 3.36 8.04
CA ASN A 425 4.09 4.20 8.94
C ASN A 425 4.18 3.63 10.37
N GLU A 426 3.15 2.95 10.86
CA GLU A 426 3.20 2.26 12.15
C GLU A 426 4.15 1.05 12.11
N ILE A 427 4.00 0.15 11.13
CA ILE A 427 4.79 -1.08 11.03
C ILE A 427 6.27 -0.78 10.76
N LEU A 428 6.56 0.26 9.99
CA LEU A 428 7.92 0.73 9.71
C LEU A 428 8.51 1.59 10.85
N GLY A 429 7.80 1.73 11.97
CA GLY A 429 8.32 2.32 13.20
C GLY A 429 8.38 3.85 13.22
N LEU A 430 7.61 4.54 12.36
CA LEU A 430 7.51 6.00 12.36
C LEU A 430 6.53 6.53 13.40
N THR A 431 5.54 5.72 13.78
CA THR A 431 4.67 6.00 14.92
C THR A 431 4.41 4.71 15.70
N PRO A 432 4.35 4.74 17.04
CA PRO A 432 4.04 3.54 17.81
C PRO A 432 2.58 3.12 17.67
N ARG A 433 1.66 4.08 17.50
CA ARG A 433 0.21 3.87 17.40
C ARG A 433 -0.41 4.93 16.50
N VAL A 434 -1.54 4.60 15.89
CA VAL A 434 -2.26 5.54 15.01
C VAL A 434 -2.66 6.85 15.71
N SER A 435 -3.03 6.84 16.99
CA SER A 435 -3.46 8.06 17.70
C SER A 435 -2.35 9.11 17.86
N GLY A 436 -1.09 8.69 17.79
CA GLY A 436 0.08 9.57 17.78
C GLY A 436 0.57 9.96 16.39
N HIS A 437 -0.10 9.52 15.32
CA HIS A 437 0.35 9.72 13.95
C HIS A 437 0.36 11.20 13.54
N THR A 438 1.38 11.63 12.80
CA THR A 438 1.59 13.06 12.47
C THR A 438 0.54 13.64 11.53
N MET A 439 -0.14 12.77 10.78
CA MET A 439 -1.26 13.14 9.90
C MET A 439 -2.32 14.01 10.56
N TYR A 440 -2.59 13.84 11.85
CA TYR A 440 -3.62 14.65 12.52
C TYR A 440 -3.21 16.12 12.66
N GLN A 441 -1.90 16.43 12.73
CA GLN A 441 -1.45 17.83 12.66
C GLN A 441 -1.63 18.41 11.26
N LEU A 442 -1.43 17.60 10.20
CA LEU A 442 -1.67 18.00 8.81
C LEU A 442 -3.16 18.31 8.57
N LEU A 443 -4.04 17.39 8.99
CA LEU A 443 -5.49 17.55 8.87
C LEU A 443 -6.02 18.73 9.68
N ALA A 444 -5.52 18.95 10.91
CA ALA A 444 -5.87 20.12 11.72
C ALA A 444 -5.44 21.44 11.06
N ASN A 445 -4.41 21.41 10.22
CA ASN A 445 -3.98 22.56 9.43
C ASN A 445 -4.67 22.64 8.06
N ASN A 446 -5.66 21.81 7.76
CA ASN A 446 -6.34 21.72 6.47
C ASN A 446 -5.34 21.56 5.29
N VAL A 447 -4.31 20.75 5.50
CA VAL A 447 -3.46 20.23 4.42
C VAL A 447 -4.25 19.12 3.72
N HIS A 448 -4.25 19.13 2.39
CA HIS A 448 -4.94 18.11 1.61
C HIS A 448 -4.26 16.76 1.79
N CYS A 449 -5.05 15.73 2.09
CA CYS A 449 -4.55 14.38 2.29
C CYS A 449 -5.48 13.34 1.66
N THR A 450 -4.91 12.24 1.17
CA THR A 450 -5.64 11.02 0.83
C THR A 450 -5.20 9.90 1.77
N VAL A 451 -5.97 8.81 1.80
CA VAL A 451 -5.61 7.60 2.54
C VAL A 451 -5.32 6.51 1.53
N SER A 452 -4.28 5.71 1.78
CA SER A 452 -3.86 4.60 0.94
C SER A 452 -3.17 3.51 1.77
N SER A 453 -3.13 2.28 1.25
CA SER A 453 -2.57 1.13 1.97
C SER A 453 -1.13 0.79 1.62
N ASP A 454 -0.51 1.50 0.67
CA ASP A 454 0.91 1.31 0.33
C ASP A 454 1.24 -0.12 -0.12
N ASN A 455 1.92 -0.90 0.71
CA ASN A 455 2.15 -2.34 0.56
C ASN A 455 1.21 -3.18 1.42
N GLY A 456 -0.10 -2.91 1.35
CA GLY A 456 -1.10 -3.45 2.27
C GLY A 456 -0.99 -4.95 2.52
N THR A 457 -0.62 -5.73 1.50
CA THR A 457 -0.34 -7.15 1.69
C THR A 457 0.74 -7.40 2.73
N LEU A 458 1.95 -6.86 2.57
CA LEU A 458 3.07 -7.13 3.49
C LEU A 458 2.70 -6.80 4.94
N PHE A 459 1.77 -5.86 5.11
CA PHE A 459 1.27 -5.35 6.38
C PHE A 459 0.02 -6.06 6.90
N ARG A 460 -0.52 -7.07 6.20
CA ARG A 460 -1.79 -7.73 6.53
C ARG A 460 -3.00 -6.77 6.54
N SER A 461 -3.00 -5.77 5.67
CA SER A 461 -4.03 -4.73 5.59
C SER A 461 -4.67 -4.60 4.20
N SER A 462 -5.76 -3.84 4.14
CA SER A 462 -6.43 -3.35 2.93
C SER A 462 -6.72 -1.86 3.12
N LEU A 463 -7.20 -1.17 2.09
CA LEU A 463 -7.52 0.26 2.21
C LEU A 463 -8.59 0.53 3.28
N SER A 464 -9.57 -0.36 3.45
CA SER A 464 -10.52 -0.28 4.57
C SER A 464 -9.86 -0.29 5.95
N HIS A 465 -8.76 -1.02 6.12
CA HIS A 465 -8.04 -1.03 7.39
C HIS A 465 -7.36 0.33 7.64
N ASP A 466 -6.76 0.95 6.61
CA ASP A 466 -6.16 2.28 6.75
C ASP A 466 -7.24 3.35 7.05
N PHE A 467 -8.41 3.29 6.40
CA PHE A 467 -9.54 4.17 6.73
C PHE A 467 -10.06 3.94 8.17
N TYR A 468 -10.11 2.69 8.63
CA TYR A 468 -10.45 2.36 10.02
C TYR A 468 -9.45 2.99 10.99
N GLN A 469 -8.14 2.81 10.75
CA GLN A 469 -7.06 3.37 11.56
C GLN A 469 -7.16 4.90 11.67
N VAL A 470 -7.36 5.60 10.54
CA VAL A 470 -7.56 7.06 10.54
C VAL A 470 -8.75 7.48 11.41
N LEU A 471 -9.86 6.71 11.40
CA LEU A 471 -11.04 7.00 12.21
C LEU A 471 -10.80 6.81 13.70
N VAL A 472 -10.23 5.67 14.10
CA VAL A 472 -10.08 5.36 15.53
C VAL A 472 -8.97 6.16 16.19
N GLY A 473 -7.96 6.62 15.45
CA GLY A 473 -6.87 7.41 16.01
C GLY A 473 -7.23 8.86 16.35
N LYS A 474 -8.35 9.40 15.84
CA LYS A 474 -8.88 10.73 16.21
C LYS A 474 -10.30 10.60 16.79
N ALA A 475 -10.47 11.07 18.03
CA ALA A 475 -11.68 10.83 18.83
C ALA A 475 -12.98 11.37 18.20
N ASP A 476 -12.90 12.51 17.52
CA ASP A 476 -14.01 13.20 16.85
C ASP A 476 -14.04 12.96 15.33
N MET A 477 -13.22 12.02 14.82
CA MET A 477 -13.32 11.60 13.42
C MET A 477 -14.64 10.87 13.18
N GLY A 478 -15.27 11.14 12.05
CA GLY A 478 -16.56 10.57 11.70
C GLY A 478 -16.77 10.54 10.19
N LEU A 479 -18.03 10.47 9.78
CA LEU A 479 -18.44 10.32 8.39
C LEU A 479 -17.87 11.44 7.50
N PHE A 480 -17.88 12.68 8.01
CA PHE A 480 -17.49 13.85 7.22
C PHE A 480 -15.99 13.90 6.95
N GLY A 481 -15.16 13.46 7.89
CA GLY A 481 -13.72 13.33 7.69
C GLY A 481 -13.41 12.26 6.64
N TRP A 482 -14.05 11.10 6.73
CA TRP A 482 -13.98 10.07 5.70
C TRP A 482 -14.45 10.56 4.32
N LYS A 483 -15.57 11.28 4.26
CA LYS A 483 -16.07 11.87 3.02
C LYS A 483 -15.06 12.83 2.41
N GLN A 484 -14.45 13.70 3.23
CA GLN A 484 -13.45 14.66 2.74
C GLN A 484 -12.21 13.97 2.19
N LEU A 485 -11.71 12.93 2.87
CA LEU A 485 -10.56 12.15 2.40
C LEU A 485 -10.87 11.43 1.08
N ALA A 486 -12.07 10.86 0.95
CA ALA A 486 -12.53 10.24 -0.31
C ALA A 486 -12.68 11.28 -1.44
N LEU A 487 -13.23 12.45 -1.17
CA LEU A 487 -13.34 13.53 -2.15
C LEU A 487 -11.95 14.01 -2.62
N TRP A 488 -11.03 14.27 -1.70
CA TRP A 488 -9.66 14.64 -2.04
C TRP A 488 -8.95 13.57 -2.87
N SER A 489 -9.23 12.29 -2.64
CA SER A 489 -8.68 11.23 -3.47
C SER A 489 -9.17 11.23 -4.92
N LEU A 490 -10.32 11.83 -5.21
CA LEU A 490 -10.81 12.02 -6.58
C LEU A 490 -10.30 13.33 -7.17
N GLU A 491 -10.31 14.41 -6.38
CA GLU A 491 -9.85 15.74 -6.79
C GLU A 491 -8.35 15.76 -7.16
N HIS A 492 -7.53 14.99 -6.44
CA HIS A 492 -6.07 14.94 -6.65
C HIS A 492 -5.61 13.80 -7.56
N ALA A 493 -6.54 12.97 -8.05
CA ALA A 493 -6.23 11.94 -9.04
C ALA A 493 -5.70 12.56 -10.35
N CYS A 494 -4.92 11.79 -11.10
CA CYS A 494 -4.43 12.13 -12.44
C CYS A 494 -5.45 11.72 -13.51
N LEU A 495 -6.71 12.11 -13.29
CA LEU A 495 -7.82 11.92 -14.23
C LEU A 495 -7.95 13.14 -15.14
N SER A 496 -8.26 12.93 -16.41
CA SER A 496 -8.81 14.00 -17.25
C SER A 496 -10.18 14.43 -16.71
N GLU A 497 -10.64 15.62 -17.09
CA GLU A 497 -11.96 16.13 -16.68
C GLU A 497 -13.09 15.14 -17.04
N SER A 498 -13.01 14.50 -18.20
CA SER A 498 -14.00 13.52 -18.65
C SER A 498 -13.99 12.23 -17.83
N GLU A 499 -12.81 11.77 -17.40
CA GLU A 499 -12.68 10.62 -16.52
C GLU A 499 -13.15 10.95 -15.11
N TYR A 500 -12.73 12.10 -14.57
CA TYR A 500 -13.16 12.61 -13.27
C TYR A 500 -14.68 12.66 -13.18
N ASN A 501 -15.35 13.29 -14.15
CA ASN A 501 -16.81 13.43 -14.12
C ASN A 501 -17.53 12.07 -14.10
N ARG A 502 -17.02 11.07 -14.84
CA ARG A 502 -17.59 9.71 -14.84
C ARG A 502 -17.36 9.01 -13.50
N VAL A 503 -16.13 9.03 -12.99
CA VAL A 503 -15.77 8.37 -11.72
C VAL A 503 -16.49 9.02 -10.55
N PHE A 504 -16.53 10.35 -10.51
CA PHE A 504 -17.22 11.12 -9.48
C PHE A 504 -18.73 10.85 -9.49
N SER A 505 -19.37 10.79 -10.67
CA SER A 505 -20.81 10.51 -10.75
C SER A 505 -21.17 9.13 -10.21
N ASP A 506 -20.36 8.09 -10.51
CA ASP A 506 -20.55 6.74 -9.94
C ASP A 506 -20.30 6.75 -8.43
N TRP A 507 -19.23 7.41 -7.98
CA TRP A 507 -18.91 7.53 -6.56
C TRP A 507 -20.02 8.24 -5.78
N GLU A 508 -20.60 9.32 -6.32
CA GLU A 508 -21.68 10.07 -5.66
C GLU A 508 -22.93 9.20 -5.49
N GLN A 509 -23.25 8.38 -6.50
CA GLN A 509 -24.34 7.41 -6.40
C GLN A 509 -24.05 6.36 -5.31
N LYS A 510 -22.87 5.73 -5.35
CA LYS A 510 -22.44 4.77 -4.33
C LYS A 510 -22.42 5.36 -2.92
N TRP A 511 -22.07 6.64 -2.78
CA TRP A 511 -22.10 7.34 -1.51
C TRP A 511 -23.53 7.43 -0.96
N LYS A 512 -24.50 7.83 -1.79
CA LYS A 512 -25.92 7.86 -1.39
C LYS A 512 -26.44 6.47 -1.00
N GLU A 513 -26.07 5.44 -1.76
CA GLU A 513 -26.42 4.04 -1.47
C GLU A 513 -25.80 3.56 -0.15
N PHE A 514 -24.53 3.90 0.11
CA PHE A 514 -23.84 3.60 1.35
C PHE A 514 -24.51 4.25 2.57
N ILE A 515 -24.89 5.53 2.48
CA ILE A 515 -25.60 6.22 3.56
C ILE A 515 -26.95 5.54 3.85
N LYS A 516 -27.70 5.21 2.79
CA LYS A 516 -28.97 4.50 2.92
C LYS A 516 -28.78 3.13 3.59
N TRP A 517 -27.84 2.33 3.10
CA TRP A 517 -27.51 1.02 3.66
C TRP A 517 -27.16 1.10 5.15
N MET A 518 -26.32 2.06 5.55
CA MET A 518 -25.92 2.21 6.95
C MET A 518 -27.11 2.56 7.86
N ILE A 519 -28.04 3.39 7.39
CA ILE A 519 -29.27 3.71 8.13
C ILE A 519 -30.21 2.49 8.19
N GLU A 520 -30.30 1.68 7.14
CA GLU A 520 -31.13 0.48 7.14
C GLU A 520 -30.55 -0.61 8.05
N GLU A 521 -29.24 -0.83 7.99
CA GLU A 521 -28.54 -1.87 8.76
C GLU A 521 -28.40 -1.51 10.25
N TYR A 522 -28.12 -0.24 10.56
CA TYR A 522 -27.74 0.19 11.91
C TYR A 522 -28.62 1.34 12.46
N GLY A 523 -29.63 1.81 11.74
CA GLY A 523 -30.40 2.99 12.11
C GLY A 523 -31.47 2.78 13.18
N GLU A 524 -31.82 1.53 13.51
CA GLU A 524 -32.67 1.22 14.67
C GLU A 524 -31.82 1.21 15.96
N GLN A 525 -32.28 1.87 17.03
CA GLN A 525 -31.71 1.77 18.38
C GLN A 525 -32.76 1.16 19.34
N PRO A 526 -32.35 0.78 20.57
CA PRO A 526 -31.98 -0.55 21.02
C PRO A 526 -33.20 -1.38 21.47
N LYS A 527 -33.02 -2.69 21.72
CA LYS A 527 -33.92 -3.41 22.64
C LYS A 527 -33.84 -2.69 23.98
N VAL A 528 -34.89 -1.95 24.32
CA VAL A 528 -35.21 -1.59 25.69
C VAL A 528 -35.29 -2.91 26.45
N VAL A 529 -34.33 -3.17 27.34
CA VAL A 529 -34.44 -4.20 28.36
C VAL A 529 -34.69 -3.49 29.68
#